data_AF-A0AAW9ISZ6-F1
#
_entry.id   AF-A0AAW9ISZ6-F1
#
_cell.length_a   1.000
_cell.length_b   1.000
_cell.length_c   1.000
_cell.angle_alpha   90.00
_cell.angle_beta   90.00
_cell.angle_gamma   90.00
#
_symmetry.space_group_name_H-M   'P 1'
#
loop_
_entity.id
_entity.type
_entity.pdbx_description
1 polymer ?
#
loop_
_entity_poly.entity_id
_entity_poly.type
_entity_poly.pdbx_seq_one_letter_code
_entity_poly.pdbx_strand_id
1 'polypeptide(L)' 'MATIIKTAYTFDDVLLVPNKSEILPNEVSLKTKLTKKITLNIPLMSASMDT' A
#
# COMPACT_ATOMS: atom_id res chain seq x y z
N MET A 1 6.57 8.40 -34.35
CA MET A 1 5.52 9.05 -33.54
C MET A 1 5.38 8.22 -32.27
N ALA A 2 5.46 8.83 -31.08
CA ALA A 2 5.38 8.07 -29.83
C ALA A 2 3.93 7.67 -29.53
N THR A 3 3.72 6.44 -29.06
CA THR A 3 2.40 5.93 -28.66
C THR A 3 2.18 6.23 -27.18
N ILE A 4 1.13 7.00 -26.85
CA ILE A 4 0.71 7.22 -25.46
C ILE A 4 -0.17 6.03 -25.05
N ILE A 5 0.26 5.25 -24.05
CA ILE A 5 -0.46 4.06 -23.60
C ILE A 5 -1.64 4.44 -22.69
N LYS A 6 -1.41 5.26 -21.65
CA LYS A 6 -2.43 5.77 -20.73
C LYS A 6 -1.86 6.82 -19.76
N THR A 7 -2.75 7.57 -19.12
CA THR A 7 -2.43 8.38 -17.93
C THR A 7 -2.06 7.47 -16.75
N ALA A 8 -1.06 7.88 -15.98
CA ALA A 8 -0.67 7.26 -14.71
C ALA A 8 -0.75 8.31 -13.60
N TYR A 9 -1.00 7.86 -12.37
CA TYR A 9 -1.16 8.74 -11.20
C TYR A 9 -0.03 8.51 -10.19
N THR A 10 0.39 9.58 -9.52
CA THR A 10 1.28 9.58 -8.35
C THR A 10 0.47 9.76 -7.05
N PHE A 11 1.14 9.77 -5.89
CA PHE A 11 0.50 9.91 -4.58
C PHE A 11 -0.30 11.21 -4.43
N ASP A 12 0.22 12.32 -4.95
CA ASP A 12 -0.41 13.65 -4.82
C ASP A 12 -1.63 13.84 -5.74
N ASP A 13 -1.84 12.94 -6.71
CA ASP A 13 -2.99 13.02 -7.62
C ASP A 13 -4.29 12.51 -6.99
N VAL A 14 -4.23 11.82 -5.85
CA VAL A 14 -5.37 11.07 -5.29
C VAL A 14 -5.53 11.22 -3.78
N LEU A 15 -6.77 11.11 -3.32
CA LEU A 15 -7.12 11.04 -1.90
C LEU A 15 -8.03 9.84 -1.64
N LEU A 16 -7.92 9.26 -0.45
CA LEU A 16 -8.87 8.25 0.02
C LEU A 16 -10.19 8.92 0.39
N VAL A 17 -11.29 8.38 -0.11
CA VAL A 17 -12.64 8.86 0.23
C VAL A 17 -13.10 8.18 1.52
N PRO A 18 -13.52 8.93 2.56
CA PRO A 18 -14.05 8.36 3.78
C PRO A 18 -15.32 7.52 3.54
N ASN A 19 -15.52 6.47 4.34
CA ASN A 19 -16.73 5.67 4.32
C ASN A 19 -17.09 5.21 5.74
N LYS A 20 -18.32 4.72 5.94
CA LYS A 20 -18.77 4.16 7.22
C LYS A 20 -17.84 3.02 7.63
N SER A 21 -17.34 3.06 8.86
CA SER A 21 -16.57 1.97 9.49
C SER A 21 -17.24 1.55 10.80
N GLU A 22 -17.21 0.25 11.06
CA GLU A 22 -17.62 -0.35 12.34
C GLU A 22 -16.41 -0.83 13.16
N ILE A 23 -15.19 -0.65 12.62
CA ILE A 23 -13.93 -1.08 13.24
C ILE A 23 -13.16 0.15 13.70
N LEU A 24 -12.66 0.13 14.94
CA LEU A 24 -11.81 1.19 15.47
C LEU A 24 -10.37 1.05 14.96
N PRO A 25 -9.60 2.14 14.80
CA PRO A 25 -8.24 2.08 14.26
C PRO A 25 -7.26 1.17 15.01
N ASN A 26 -7.45 0.94 16.31
CA ASN A 26 -6.61 0.05 17.12
C ASN A 26 -7.03 -1.44 17.02
N GLU A 27 -8.17 -1.73 16.40
CA GLU A 27 -8.70 -3.09 16.22
C GLU A 27 -8.38 -3.67 14.83
N VAL A 28 -7.79 -2.85 13.94
CA VAL A 28 -7.45 -3.30 12.58
C VAL A 28 -6.27 -4.28 12.60
N SER A 29 -6.33 -5.32 11.76
CA SER A 29 -5.21 -6.22 11.54
C SER A 29 -4.23 -5.64 10.52
N LEU A 30 -2.98 -5.42 10.95
CA LEU A 30 -1.88 -5.01 10.07
C LEU A 30 -1.16 -6.19 9.39
N LYS A 31 -1.57 -7.43 9.69
CA LYS A 31 -0.94 -8.63 9.10
C LYS A 31 -1.08 -8.63 7.58
N THR A 32 0.03 -8.86 6.87
CA THR A 32 0.06 -8.89 5.40
C THR A 32 0.98 -10.01 4.89
N LYS A 33 0.87 -10.36 3.61
CA LYS A 33 1.74 -11.37 2.97
C LYS A 33 2.81 -10.68 2.14
N LEU A 34 4.08 -10.95 2.45
CA LEU A 34 5.20 -10.51 1.62
C LEU A 34 5.39 -11.45 0.41
N THR A 35 5.26 -12.75 0.63
CA THR A 35 5.33 -13.77 -0.43
C THR A 35 4.23 -14.80 -0.22
N LYS A 36 4.13 -15.81 -1.10
CA LYS A 36 3.20 -16.94 -0.92
C LYS A 36 3.38 -17.67 0.42
N LYS A 37 4.59 -17.62 1.00
CA LYS A 37 4.96 -18.38 2.20
C LYS A 37 5.29 -17.50 3.41
N ILE A 38 5.54 -16.20 3.21
CA ILE A 38 6.01 -15.30 4.28
C ILE A 38 4.90 -14.30 4.64
N THR A 39 4.54 -14.28 5.91
CA THR A 39 3.56 -13.33 6.49
C THR A 39 4.28 -12.36 7.42
N LEU A 40 3.97 -11.08 7.31
CA LEU A 40 4.44 -10.00 8.17
C LEU A 40 3.32 -9.58 9.13
N ASN A 41 3.68 -9.18 10.36
CA ASN A 41 2.71 -8.62 11.30
C ASN A 41 2.32 -7.17 10.97
N ILE A 42 3.18 -6.45 10.23
CA ILE A 42 2.97 -5.08 9.76
C ILE A 42 3.44 -4.96 8.30
N PRO A 43 2.83 -4.10 7.45
CA PRO A 43 3.18 -3.97 6.04
C PRO A 43 4.38 -3.02 5.83
N LEU A 44 5.52 -3.33 6.46
CA LEU A 44 6.73 -2.50 6.42
C LEU A 44 7.97 -3.37 6.17
N MET A 45 8.87 -2.88 5.32
CA MET A 45 10.14 -3.51 5.01
C MET A 45 11.23 -2.43 4.83
N SER A 46 12.44 -2.70 5.34
CA SER A 46 13.61 -1.87 5.09
C SER A 46 14.18 -2.13 3.69
N ALA A 47 14.71 -1.10 3.04
CA ALA A 47 15.41 -1.26 1.77
C ALA A 47 16.75 -2.00 1.99
N SER A 48 17.16 -2.80 1.00
CA SER A 48 18.47 -3.45 0.97
C SER A 48 19.50 -2.50 0.36
N MET A 49 19.88 -1.47 1.11
CA MET A 49 20.81 -0.42 0.69
C MET A 49 22.13 -0.50 1.47
N ASP A 50 23.21 0.00 0.88
CA ASP A 50 24.59 0.01 1.40
C ASP A 50 24.95 1.29 2.19
N THR A 51 23.99 2.21 2.34
CA THR A 51 24.13 3.52 2.99
C THR A 51 24.59 3.45 4.43
#